data_AF-T1FLC9-F1
#
_entry.id   AF-T1FLC9-F1
#
_cell.length_a   1.000
_cell.length_b   1.000
_cell.length_c   1.000
_cell.angle_alpha   90.00
_cell.angle_beta   90.00
_cell.angle_gamma   90.00
#
_symmetry.space_group_name_H-M   'P 1'
#
loop_
_entity.id
_entity.type
_entity.pdbx_description
1 polymer ?
#
loop_
_entity_poly.entity_id
_entity_poly.type
_entity_poly.pdbx_seq_one_letter_code
_entity_poly.pdbx_strand_id
1 'polypeptide(L)'
;MQLRIEKIQFLFQNEEISEHFNKLMFKCEHAYWHYIDLILENPKEPGISHSEFVFQLLKCSKKTENYVDNFHKNFQKWVEYKTQIPTCGAILLDPSLQFCVMVQGSSGKWGFPKGKMGEGEEPADCAIREVSYAFLFQFKNQTMTDRICH
;
A
#
# COMPACT_ATOMS: atom_id res chain seq x y z
N MET A 1 14.50 -15.81 2.50
CA MET A 1 13.68 -15.34 1.37
C MET A 1 12.47 -16.25 1.16
N GLN A 2 12.65 -17.52 0.78
CA GLN A 2 11.57 -18.49 0.56
C GLN A 2 10.66 -18.70 1.79
N LEU A 3 11.26 -18.90 2.97
CA LEU A 3 10.54 -19.00 4.27
C LEU A 3 9.75 -17.73 4.66
N ARG A 4 10.11 -16.55 4.13
CA ARG A 4 9.39 -15.28 4.42
C ARG A 4 8.19 -15.10 3.48
N ILE A 5 8.32 -15.56 2.22
CA ILE A 5 7.23 -15.56 1.24
C ILE A 5 6.18 -16.60 1.61
N GLU A 6 6.56 -17.77 2.14
CA GLU A 6 5.65 -18.80 2.64
C GLU A 6 4.73 -18.30 3.77
N LYS A 7 5.20 -17.41 4.66
CA LYS A 7 4.34 -16.78 5.68
C LYS A 7 3.26 -15.88 5.08
N ILE A 8 3.53 -15.26 3.93
CA ILE A 8 2.57 -14.40 3.20
C ILE A 8 1.62 -15.26 2.36
N GLN A 9 2.03 -16.46 1.95
CA GLN A 9 1.15 -17.39 1.23
C GLN A 9 -0.13 -17.69 2.02
N PHE A 10 -0.07 -17.81 3.36
CA PHE A 10 -1.27 -18.05 4.16
C PHE A 10 -2.30 -16.89 4.06
N LEU A 11 -1.83 -15.65 3.93
CA LEU A 11 -2.69 -14.49 3.74
C LEU A 11 -3.28 -14.46 2.32
N PHE A 12 -2.54 -14.94 1.32
CA PHE A 12 -2.94 -14.91 -0.08
C PHE A 12 -3.78 -16.12 -0.53
N GLN A 13 -3.65 -17.28 0.15
CA GLN A 13 -4.34 -18.52 -0.23
C GLN A 13 -5.82 -18.55 0.17
N ASN A 14 -6.23 -17.79 1.17
CA ASN A 14 -7.60 -17.76 1.68
C ASN A 14 -8.49 -16.74 0.99
N GLU A 15 -7.92 -15.86 0.17
CA GLU A 15 -8.70 -14.92 -0.63
C GLU A 15 -9.02 -15.48 -2.00
N GLU A 16 -10.26 -15.28 -2.45
CA GLU A 16 -10.68 -15.57 -3.81
C GLU A 16 -9.75 -14.83 -4.78
N ILE A 17 -9.02 -15.60 -5.60
CA ILE A 17 -8.20 -15.06 -6.67
C ILE A 17 -9.19 -14.49 -7.67
N SER A 18 -9.32 -13.16 -7.64
CA SER A 18 -10.17 -12.46 -8.59
C SER A 18 -9.69 -12.77 -10.01
N GLU A 19 -10.61 -13.19 -10.87
CA GLU A 19 -10.35 -13.41 -12.31
C GLU A 19 -9.79 -12.15 -13.00
N HIS A 20 -10.06 -10.98 -12.44
CA HIS A 20 -9.58 -9.69 -12.94
C HIS A 20 -8.15 -9.38 -12.45
N PHE A 21 -7.22 -9.28 -13.39
CA PHE A 21 -5.80 -8.98 -13.15
C PHE A 21 -5.57 -7.75 -12.27
N ASN A 22 -6.28 -6.64 -12.51
CA ASN A 22 -6.09 -5.40 -11.72
C ASN A 22 -6.43 -5.61 -10.23
N LYS A 23 -7.50 -6.34 -9.93
CA LYS A 23 -7.91 -6.64 -8.54
C LYS A 23 -6.88 -7.54 -7.87
N LEU A 24 -6.37 -8.55 -8.60
CA LEU A 24 -5.26 -9.39 -8.12
C LEU A 24 -4.02 -8.55 -7.79
N MET A 25 -3.65 -7.62 -8.67
CA MET A 25 -2.47 -6.79 -8.50
C MET A 25 -2.57 -5.83 -7.29
N PHE A 26 -3.75 -5.29 -6.97
CA PHE A 26 -3.94 -4.54 -5.72
C PHE A 26 -3.74 -5.41 -4.49
N LYS A 27 -4.23 -6.65 -4.49
CA LYS A 27 -3.99 -7.60 -3.38
C LYS A 27 -2.49 -7.89 -3.21
N CYS A 28 -1.78 -8.11 -4.32
CA CYS A 28 -0.33 -8.29 -4.31
C CYS A 28 0.40 -7.06 -3.72
N GLU A 29 -0.06 -5.84 -4.05
CA GLU A 29 0.49 -4.60 -3.49
C GLU A 29 0.24 -4.49 -1.98
N HIS A 30 -0.95 -4.81 -1.49
CA HIS A 30 -1.23 -4.85 -0.06
C HIS A 30 -0.35 -5.87 0.67
N ALA A 31 -0.15 -7.06 0.09
CA ALA A 31 0.75 -8.07 0.62
C ALA A 31 2.21 -7.58 0.66
N TYR A 32 2.64 -6.81 -0.34
CA TYR A 32 3.97 -6.19 -0.35
C TYR A 32 4.14 -5.16 0.77
N TRP A 33 3.16 -4.27 0.99
CA TRP A 33 3.24 -3.31 2.11
C TRP A 33 3.25 -4.02 3.46
N HIS A 34 2.44 -5.06 3.63
CA HIS A 34 2.45 -5.88 4.84
C HIS A 34 3.81 -6.55 5.07
N TYR A 35 4.47 -7.03 4.01
CA TYR A 35 5.84 -7.56 4.09
C TYR A 35 6.84 -6.52 4.58
N ILE A 36 6.81 -5.33 3.99
CA ILE A 36 7.72 -4.24 4.36
C ILE A 36 7.48 -3.78 5.80
N ASP A 37 6.23 -3.64 6.22
CA ASP A 37 5.90 -3.06 7.52
C ASP A 37 6.06 -4.05 8.68
N LEU A 38 5.71 -5.33 8.49
CA LEU A 38 5.62 -6.30 9.60
C LEU A 38 6.66 -7.43 9.55
N ILE A 39 7.24 -7.71 8.38
CA ILE A 39 8.12 -8.88 8.20
C ILE A 39 9.58 -8.45 7.99
N LEU A 40 9.82 -7.29 7.36
CA LEU A 40 11.15 -6.73 7.21
C LEU A 40 11.57 -6.03 8.52
N GLU A 41 11.92 -6.84 9.53
CA GLU A 41 12.26 -6.38 10.88
C GLU A 41 13.44 -5.39 10.93
N ASN A 42 14.36 -5.44 9.95
CA ASN A 42 15.53 -4.57 9.89
C ASN A 42 15.46 -3.63 8.67
N PRO A 43 15.28 -2.30 8.89
CA PRO A 43 15.26 -1.30 7.81
C PRO A 43 16.54 -1.21 6.98
N LYS A 44 17.64 -1.80 7.44
CA LYS A 44 18.94 -1.84 6.75
C LYS A 44 19.10 -3.06 5.85
N GLU A 45 18.22 -4.06 5.95
CA GLU A 45 18.22 -5.18 5.00
C GLU A 45 17.74 -4.66 3.63
N PRO A 46 18.46 -4.94 2.54
CA PRO A 46 17.97 -4.60 1.22
C PRO A 46 16.69 -5.40 0.95
N GLY A 47 15.55 -4.71 0.99
CA GLY A 47 14.26 -5.27 0.61
C GLY A 47 14.25 -5.68 -0.86
N ILE A 48 13.34 -6.58 -1.22
CA ILE A 48 13.07 -6.87 -2.62
C ILE A 48 12.16 -5.79 -3.21
N SER A 49 12.35 -5.47 -4.49
CA SER A 49 11.48 -4.49 -5.15
C SER A 49 10.03 -4.98 -5.20
N HIS A 50 9.08 -4.05 -5.30
CA HIS A 50 7.66 -4.40 -5.46
C HIS A 50 7.43 -5.34 -6.66
N SER A 51 8.04 -5.05 -7.81
CA SER A 51 7.92 -5.91 -9.01
C SER A 51 8.45 -7.32 -8.74
N GLU A 52 9.61 -7.44 -8.08
CA GLU A 52 10.21 -8.73 -7.78
C GLU A 52 9.38 -9.50 -6.75
N PHE A 53 8.88 -8.83 -5.71
CA PHE A 53 7.99 -9.42 -4.72
C PHE A 53 6.75 -10.03 -5.38
N VAL A 54 6.06 -9.26 -6.22
CA VAL A 54 4.84 -9.75 -6.87
C VAL A 54 5.15 -10.90 -7.83
N PHE A 55 6.25 -10.82 -8.58
CA PHE A 55 6.66 -11.90 -9.47
C PHE A 55 6.89 -13.22 -8.71
N GLN A 56 7.60 -13.17 -7.59
CA GLN A 56 7.83 -14.34 -6.74
C GLN A 56 6.54 -14.84 -6.10
N LEU A 57 5.66 -13.94 -5.66
CA LEU A 57 4.36 -14.29 -5.09
C LEU A 57 3.48 -15.04 -6.10
N LEU A 58 3.42 -14.59 -7.36
CA LEU A 58 2.64 -15.23 -8.41
C LEU A 58 3.20 -16.62 -8.79
N LYS A 59 4.52 -16.81 -8.74
CA LYS A 59 5.16 -18.13 -8.97
C LYS A 59 4.85 -19.16 -7.89
N CYS A 60 4.51 -18.72 -6.68
CA CYS A 60 4.25 -19.63 -5.56
C CYS A 60 2.91 -20.37 -5.65
N SER A 61 2.01 -20.01 -6.57
CA SER A 61 0.69 -20.63 -6.68
C SER A 61 0.37 -21.04 -8.11
N LYS A 62 -0.01 -22.31 -8.30
CA LYS A 62 -0.47 -22.84 -9.60
C LYS A 62 -1.67 -22.07 -10.15
N LYS A 63 -2.49 -21.48 -9.27
CA LYS A 63 -3.66 -20.68 -9.70
C LYS A 63 -3.26 -19.35 -10.36
N THR A 64 -2.06 -18.86 -10.10
CA THR A 64 -1.55 -17.58 -10.63
C THR A 64 -0.42 -17.75 -11.64
N GLU A 65 -0.03 -18.99 -11.95
CA GLU A 65 1.06 -19.31 -12.87
C GLU A 65 0.84 -18.70 -14.26
N ASN A 66 -0.40 -18.65 -14.74
CA ASN A 66 -0.76 -18.03 -16.02
C ASN A 66 -0.47 -16.52 -16.10
N TYR A 67 -0.27 -15.83 -14.97
CA TYR A 67 0.08 -14.40 -14.93
C TYR A 67 1.59 -14.15 -14.91
N VAL A 68 2.40 -15.20 -14.78
CA VAL A 68 3.87 -15.11 -14.81
C VAL A 68 4.36 -14.82 -16.24
N ASP A 69 3.70 -15.41 -17.23
CA ASP A 69 3.96 -15.12 -18.64
C ASP A 69 3.59 -13.67 -18.95
N ASN A 70 4.51 -12.95 -19.61
CA ASN A 70 4.39 -11.52 -19.87
C ASN A 70 4.23 -10.63 -18.62
N PHE A 71 4.60 -11.12 -17.43
CA PHE A 71 4.43 -10.40 -16.16
C PHE A 71 4.91 -8.95 -16.23
N HIS A 72 6.15 -8.70 -16.65
CA HIS A 72 6.72 -7.34 -16.66
C HIS A 72 5.89 -6.35 -17.49
N LYS A 73 5.38 -6.79 -18.65
CA LYS A 73 4.53 -5.98 -19.52
C LYS A 73 3.18 -5.70 -18.87
N ASN A 74 2.57 -6.70 -18.25
CA ASN A 74 1.28 -6.56 -17.57
C ASN A 74 1.40 -5.74 -16.28
N PHE A 75 2.48 -5.91 -15.54
CA PHE A 75 2.81 -5.13 -14.35
C PHE A 75 2.96 -3.65 -14.70
N GLN A 76 3.69 -3.33 -15.77
CA GLN A 76 3.83 -1.94 -16.23
C GLN A 76 2.47 -1.33 -16.60
N LYS A 77 1.63 -2.05 -17.37
CA LYS A 77 0.27 -1.60 -17.69
C LYS A 77 -0.57 -1.37 -16.44
N TRP A 78 -0.44 -2.23 -15.42
CA TRP A 78 -1.15 -2.04 -14.16
C TRP A 78 -0.65 -0.82 -13.39
N VAL A 79 0.67 -0.56 -13.40
CA VAL A 79 1.23 0.67 -12.81
C VAL A 79 0.65 1.91 -13.51
N GLU A 80 0.60 1.92 -14.85
CA GLU A 80 0.00 2.99 -15.65
C GLU A 80 -1.51 3.16 -15.39
N TYR A 81 -2.25 2.06 -15.30
CA TYR A 81 -3.66 2.11 -14.89
C TYR A 81 -3.82 2.70 -13.48
N LYS A 82 -3.01 2.24 -12.53
CA LYS A 82 -3.07 2.69 -11.15
C LYS A 82 -2.77 4.18 -11.03
N THR A 83 -1.84 4.75 -11.81
CA THR A 83 -1.56 6.20 -11.73
C THR A 83 -2.75 7.05 -12.14
N GLN A 84 -3.66 6.53 -12.98
CA GLN A 84 -4.87 7.22 -13.42
C GLN A 84 -6.00 7.22 -12.38
N ILE A 85 -5.93 6.33 -11.37
CA ILE A 85 -6.95 6.29 -10.31
C ILE A 85 -6.91 7.60 -9.51
N PRO A 86 -8.03 8.35 -9.44
CA PRO A 86 -8.12 9.59 -8.68
C PRO A 86 -7.75 9.39 -7.22
N THR A 87 -7.22 10.46 -6.61
CA THR A 87 -6.91 10.46 -5.18
C THR A 87 -7.75 11.47 -4.45
N CYS A 88 -8.31 11.07 -3.31
CA CYS A 88 -9.03 11.94 -2.41
C CYS A 88 -8.31 12.01 -1.06
N GLY A 89 -8.50 13.12 -0.35
CA GLY A 89 -7.86 13.38 0.93
C GLY A 89 -8.42 14.66 1.53
N ALA A 90 -7.82 15.12 2.63
CA ALA A 90 -8.25 16.33 3.31
C ALA A 90 -7.06 17.20 3.74
N ILE A 91 -7.32 18.51 3.81
CA ILE A 91 -6.45 19.46 4.49
C ILE A 91 -7.07 19.69 5.87
N LEU A 92 -6.37 19.24 6.90
CA LEU A 92 -6.82 19.40 8.28
C LEU A 92 -6.10 20.59 8.88
N LEU A 93 -6.89 21.59 9.25
CA LEU A 93 -6.42 22.84 9.84
C LEU A 93 -6.66 22.83 11.34
N ASP A 94 -5.79 23.51 12.08
CA ASP A 94 -6.05 23.83 13.48
C ASP A 94 -7.15 24.91 13.60
N PRO A 95 -7.75 25.13 14.78
CA PRO A 95 -8.82 26.11 14.96
C PRO A 95 -8.42 27.56 14.61
N SER A 96 -7.13 27.92 14.70
CA SER A 96 -6.64 29.25 14.29
C SER A 96 -6.46 29.40 12.78
N LEU A 97 -6.59 28.30 12.02
CA LEU A 97 -6.36 28.22 10.58
C LEU A 97 -4.93 28.62 10.16
N GLN A 98 -3.95 28.47 11.05
CA GLN A 98 -2.54 28.82 10.81
C GLN A 98 -1.68 27.58 10.49
N PHE A 99 -2.06 26.43 11.03
CA PHE A 99 -1.31 25.18 10.93
C PHE A 99 -2.15 24.10 10.25
N CYS A 100 -1.45 23.20 9.55
CA CYS A 100 -2.08 22.06 8.90
C CYS A 100 -1.33 20.76 9.15
N VAL A 101 -2.05 19.64 9.09
CA VAL A 101 -1.44 18.31 9.19
C VAL A 101 -0.87 17.88 7.84
N MET A 102 0.38 17.42 7.86
CA MET A 102 1.07 16.83 6.71
C MET A 102 1.65 15.46 7.09
N VAL A 103 1.76 14.59 6.10
CA VAL A 103 2.43 13.29 6.21
C VAL A 103 3.71 13.30 5.37
N GLN A 104 4.75 12.65 5.87
CA GLN A 104 6.01 12.47 5.13
C GLN A 104 6.03 11.07 4.50
N GLY A 105 6.09 11.02 3.17
CA GLY A 105 6.23 9.74 2.47
C GLY A 105 7.64 9.15 2.60
N SER A 106 7.81 7.90 2.18
CA SER A 106 9.10 7.19 2.19
C SER A 106 10.21 7.87 1.39
N SER A 107 9.84 8.73 0.42
CA SER A 107 10.79 9.58 -0.33
C SER A 107 11.25 10.83 0.43
N GLY A 108 10.81 11.02 1.68
CA GLY A 108 11.08 12.21 2.48
C GLY A 108 10.24 13.43 2.10
N LYS A 109 9.39 13.33 1.07
CA LYS A 109 8.51 14.42 0.63
C LYS A 109 7.29 14.55 1.54
N TRP A 110 6.96 15.78 1.90
CA TRP A 110 5.75 16.12 2.64
C TRP A 110 4.55 16.30 1.70
N GLY A 111 3.38 15.87 2.14
CA GLY A 111 2.11 16.09 1.45
C GLY A 111 0.91 15.98 2.39
N PHE A 112 -0.28 16.33 1.90
CA PHE A 112 -1.52 16.14 2.65
C PHE A 112 -1.93 14.66 2.71
N PRO A 113 -2.60 14.21 3.79
CA PRO A 113 -3.12 12.86 3.89
C PRO A 113 -4.16 12.62 2.78
N LYS A 114 -3.87 11.65 1.91
CA LYS A 114 -4.68 11.30 0.75
C LYS A 114 -4.33 9.91 0.24
N GLY A 115 -5.26 9.28 -0.47
CA GLY A 115 -5.02 8.00 -1.13
C GLY A 115 -5.98 7.76 -2.29
N LYS A 116 -5.96 6.56 -2.87
CA LYS A 116 -6.65 6.24 -4.13
C LYS A 116 -8.11 5.84 -3.87
N MET A 117 -8.99 6.28 -4.74
CA MET A 117 -10.41 5.89 -4.71
C MET A 117 -10.58 4.39 -4.99
N GLY A 118 -11.49 3.77 -4.24
CA GLY A 118 -12.00 2.44 -4.52
C GLY A 118 -12.96 2.43 -5.71
N GLU A 119 -13.24 1.23 -6.24
CA GLU A 119 -14.22 1.04 -7.30
C GLU A 119 -15.63 1.40 -6.79
N GLY A 120 -16.28 2.39 -7.41
CA GLY A 120 -17.62 2.86 -7.03
C GLY A 120 -17.68 3.64 -5.70
N GLU A 121 -16.53 4.02 -5.13
CA GLU A 121 -16.48 4.79 -3.89
C GLU A 121 -16.74 6.27 -4.15
N GLU A 122 -17.53 6.91 -3.29
CA GLU A 122 -17.75 8.35 -3.36
C GLU A 122 -16.49 9.14 -2.92
N PRO A 123 -16.16 10.28 -3.54
CA PRO A 123 -14.95 11.03 -3.22
C PRO A 123 -14.80 11.43 -1.74
N ALA A 124 -15.92 11.76 -1.08
CA ALA A 124 -15.93 12.13 0.33
C ALA A 124 -15.61 10.94 1.23
N ASP A 125 -16.17 9.77 0.94
CA ASP A 125 -15.92 8.54 1.69
C ASP A 125 -14.46 8.09 1.53
N CYS A 126 -13.92 8.20 0.31
CA CYS A 126 -12.50 7.97 0.05
C CYS A 126 -11.61 8.90 0.89
N ALA A 127 -11.90 10.20 0.90
CA ALA A 127 -11.14 11.16 1.70
C ALA A 127 -11.16 10.81 3.19
N ILE A 128 -12.34 10.50 3.76
CA ILE A 128 -12.50 10.13 5.16
C ILE A 128 -11.70 8.86 5.50
N ARG A 129 -11.81 7.82 4.67
CA ARG A 129 -11.11 6.54 4.84
C ARG A 129 -9.59 6.72 4.81
N GLU A 130 -9.07 7.39 3.79
CA GLU A 130 -7.63 7.58 3.61
C GLU A 130 -7.01 8.45 4.70
N VAL A 131 -7.70 9.52 5.10
CA VAL A 131 -7.25 10.38 6.20
C VAL A 131 -7.22 9.59 7.51
N SER A 132 -8.26 8.82 7.80
CA SER A 132 -8.33 7.99 9.01
C SER A 132 -7.19 6.96 9.09
N TYR A 133 -6.88 6.28 7.98
CA TYR A 133 -5.78 5.33 7.93
C TYR A 133 -4.41 5.98 8.15
N ALA A 134 -4.17 7.18 7.61
CA ALA A 134 -2.93 7.90 7.83
C ALA A 134 -2.69 8.21 9.33
N PHE A 135 -3.74 8.61 10.06
CA PHE A 135 -3.63 8.85 11.50
C PHE A 135 -3.44 7.55 12.29
N LEU A 136 -4.21 6.51 11.99
CA LEU A 136 -4.07 5.22 12.67
C LEU A 136 -2.67 4.63 12.50
N PHE A 137 -2.07 4.77 11.32
CA PHE A 137 -0.69 4.34 11.07
C PHE A 137 0.32 5.13 11.89
N GLN A 138 0.14 6.45 12.03
CA GLN A 138 0.99 7.28 12.88
C GLN A 138 0.96 6.83 14.35
N PHE A 139 -0.23 6.54 14.89
CA PHE A 139 -0.37 6.07 16.28
C PHE A 139 0.23 4.68 16.52
N LYS A 140 0.31 3.82 15.50
CA LYS A 140 1.00 2.53 15.61
C LYS A 140 2.52 2.68 15.68
N ASN A 141 3.06 3.69 15.00
CA ASN A 141 4.50 3.93 14.89
C ASN A 141 5.05 4.94 15.91
N GLN A 142 4.19 5.55 16.73
CA GLN A 142 4.57 6.41 17.84
C GLN A 142 3.95 5.90 19.14
N THR A 143 4.78 5.41 20.07
CA THR A 143 4.42 5.56 21.49
C THR A 143 4.26 7.06 21.74
N MET A 144 3.09 7.49 22.22
CA MET A 144 2.77 8.90 22.48
C MET A 144 3.78 9.56 23.43
N THR A 145 4.91 10.05 22.94
CA THR A 145 5.80 10.88 23.78
C THR A 145 6.35 12.13 23.14
N ASP A 146 6.50 12.28 21.82
CA ASP A 146 7.18 13.49 21.34
C ASP A 146 6.63 14.08 20.04
N ARG A 147 6.41 15.40 20.11
CA ARG A 147 6.12 16.37 19.03
C ARG A 147 4.64 16.69 18.78
N ILE A 148 3.99 17.22 19.82
CA ILE A 148 3.21 18.44 19.61
C ILE A 148 4.24 19.56 19.65
N CYS A 149 4.56 20.16 18.50
CA CYS A 149 5.33 21.39 18.47
C CYS A 149 4.49 22.45 19.22
N HIS A 150 4.98 22.88 20.38
CA HIS A 150 4.54 24.10 21.04
C HIS A 150 5.03 25.32 20.27
#